data_AF-A0A1E9AEA2-F1
#
_entry.id   AF-A0A1E9AEA2-F1
#
_cell.length_a   1.000
_cell.length_b   1.000
_cell.length_c   1.000
_cell.angle_alpha   90.00
_cell.angle_beta   90.00
_cell.angle_gamma   90.00
#
_symmetry.space_group_name_H-M   'P 1'
#
loop_
_entity.id
_entity.type
_entity.pdbx_description
1 polymer ?
#
loop_
_entity_poly.entity_id
_entity_poly.type
_entity_poly.pdbx_seq_one_letter_code
_entity_poly.pdbx_strand_id
1 'polypeptide(L)'
;MNKKTIITKMLALKGAIDNLSGKIDEVNNNQFLSAEGKENELEAIKFKYDSWYGAYYDELKTIADNLLPKKEAQRAESEVKLLTDPGYQAALQNTVKLFESGALAVSTGKALIDHYKNDYTALSLLRNALGDIFGNGNPNSAELAQYIPADNSNRTKDLLNKFAGAVDELNYKRLMEDPEFVKQRVDGAITFLESDYLDDNMDAIL
;
A
#
# COMPACT_ATOMS: atom_id res chain seq x y z
N MET A 1 -6.91 4.52 -6.07
CA MET A 1 -7.76 3.30 -5.95
C MET A 1 -7.75 2.93 -4.48
N ASN A 2 -8.90 2.66 -3.86
CA ASN A 2 -8.95 2.37 -2.43
C ASN A 2 -8.68 0.88 -2.15
N LYS A 3 -8.22 0.60 -0.93
CA LYS A 3 -7.89 -0.72 -0.40
C LYS A 3 -8.97 -1.78 -0.67
N LYS A 4 -10.23 -1.42 -0.41
CA LYS A 4 -11.40 -2.31 -0.63
C LYS A 4 -11.51 -2.80 -2.07
N THR A 5 -11.25 -1.93 -3.06
CA THR A 5 -11.27 -2.32 -4.48
C THR A 5 -10.20 -3.35 -4.80
N ILE A 6 -9.01 -3.20 -4.21
CA ILE A 6 -7.88 -4.12 -4.40
C ILE A 6 -8.21 -5.49 -3.79
N ILE A 7 -8.78 -5.51 -2.58
CA ILE A 7 -9.23 -6.75 -1.92
C ILE A 7 -10.26 -7.48 -2.79
N THR A 8 -11.25 -6.79 -3.37
CA THR A 8 -12.22 -7.42 -4.27
C THR A 8 -11.55 -8.10 -5.47
N LYS A 9 -10.52 -7.47 -6.05
CA LYS A 9 -9.77 -8.04 -7.18
C LYS A 9 -8.90 -9.23 -6.75
N MET A 10 -8.27 -9.15 -5.58
CA MET A 10 -7.55 -10.26 -4.97
C MET A 10 -8.46 -11.48 -4.74
N LEU A 11 -9.68 -11.26 -4.23
CA LEU A 11 -10.66 -12.33 -4.02
C LEU A 11 -11.12 -12.96 -5.35
N ALA A 12 -11.27 -12.16 -6.40
CA ALA A 12 -11.57 -12.68 -7.74
C ALA A 12 -10.42 -13.54 -8.28
N LEU A 13 -9.17 -13.08 -8.13
CA LEU A 13 -7.98 -13.86 -8.50
C LEU A 13 -7.89 -15.15 -7.67
N LYS A 14 -8.15 -15.10 -6.36
CA LYS A 14 -8.22 -16.28 -5.49
C LYS A 14 -9.25 -17.29 -6.03
N GLY A 15 -10.43 -16.84 -6.42
CA GLY A 15 -11.43 -17.71 -7.04
C GLY A 15 -10.94 -18.38 -8.33
N ALA A 16 -10.14 -17.66 -9.13
CA ALA A 16 -9.53 -18.23 -10.33
C ALA A 16 -8.44 -19.27 -9.99
N ILE A 17 -7.61 -19.00 -9.00
CA ILE A 17 -6.60 -19.91 -8.44
C ILE A 17 -7.26 -21.19 -7.92
N ASP A 18 -8.31 -21.06 -7.10
CA ASP A 18 -9.01 -22.19 -6.50
C ASP A 18 -9.64 -23.10 -7.57
N ASN A 19 -10.21 -22.50 -8.62
CA ASN A 19 -10.78 -23.23 -9.76
C ASN A 19 -9.71 -24.04 -10.51
N LEU A 20 -8.60 -23.42 -10.89
CA LEU A 20 -7.54 -24.10 -11.64
C LEU A 20 -6.82 -25.15 -10.82
N SER A 21 -6.51 -24.84 -9.55
CA SER A 21 -5.92 -25.83 -8.66
C SER A 21 -6.84 -27.04 -8.50
N GLY A 22 -8.16 -26.85 -8.36
CA GLY A 22 -9.11 -27.95 -8.32
C GLY A 22 -9.06 -28.83 -9.56
N LYS A 23 -8.94 -28.23 -10.75
CA LYS A 23 -8.79 -28.97 -12.02
C LYS A 23 -7.47 -29.75 -12.08
N ILE A 24 -6.38 -29.15 -11.63
CA ILE A 24 -5.06 -29.80 -11.55
C ILE A 24 -5.13 -31.00 -10.61
N ASP A 25 -5.76 -30.83 -9.44
CA ASP A 25 -5.93 -31.88 -8.44
C ASP A 25 -6.81 -33.02 -8.96
N GLU A 26 -7.88 -32.71 -9.69
CA GLU A 26 -8.74 -33.71 -10.36
C GLU A 26 -7.93 -34.58 -11.33
N VAL A 27 -7.10 -33.98 -12.18
CA VAL A 27 -6.24 -34.72 -13.13
C VAL A 27 -5.20 -35.56 -12.39
N ASN A 28 -4.51 -34.97 -11.41
CA ASN A 28 -3.46 -35.64 -10.64
C ASN A 28 -3.99 -36.85 -9.86
N ASN A 29 -5.19 -36.74 -9.29
CA ASN A 29 -5.82 -37.80 -8.50
C ASN A 29 -6.64 -38.78 -9.33
N ASN A 30 -6.79 -38.57 -10.64
CA ASN A 30 -7.53 -39.48 -11.50
C ASN A 30 -6.79 -40.82 -11.64
N GLN A 31 -7.40 -41.89 -11.11
CA GLN A 31 -6.84 -43.25 -11.14
C GLN A 31 -6.99 -43.94 -12.50
N PHE A 32 -7.83 -43.39 -13.39
CA PHE A 32 -8.09 -43.94 -14.74
C PHE A 32 -7.14 -43.39 -15.80
N LEU A 33 -6.36 -42.35 -15.47
CA LEU A 33 -5.35 -41.79 -16.38
C LEU A 33 -3.99 -42.44 -16.14
N SER A 34 -3.32 -42.81 -17.24
CA SER A 34 -1.89 -43.12 -17.22
C SER A 34 -1.07 -41.85 -16.90
N ALA A 35 0.23 -42.01 -16.63
CA ALA A 35 1.13 -40.87 -16.43
C ALA A 35 1.13 -39.93 -17.65
N GLU A 36 1.27 -40.48 -18.86
CA GLU A 36 1.18 -39.73 -20.13
C GLU A 36 -0.20 -39.08 -20.31
N GLY A 37 -1.28 -39.77 -19.93
CA GLY A 37 -2.63 -39.21 -19.97
C GLY A 37 -2.79 -37.99 -19.06
N LYS A 38 -2.22 -38.03 -17.85
CA LYS A 38 -2.21 -36.87 -16.93
C LYS A 38 -1.41 -35.71 -17.49
N GLU A 39 -0.24 -35.99 -18.06
CA GLU A 39 0.61 -34.96 -18.68
C GLU A 39 -0.12 -34.24 -19.81
N ASN A 40 -0.76 -34.98 -20.72
CA ASN A 40 -1.54 -34.42 -21.82
C ASN A 40 -2.72 -33.56 -21.34
N GLU A 41 -3.46 -34.02 -20.32
CA GLU A 41 -4.60 -33.28 -19.74
C GLU A 41 -4.13 -32.00 -19.03
N LEU A 42 -3.02 -32.06 -18.29
CA LEU A 42 -2.43 -30.87 -17.66
C LEU A 42 -1.93 -29.87 -18.71
N GLU A 43 -1.35 -30.33 -19.81
CA GLU A 43 -0.93 -29.46 -20.92
C GLU A 43 -2.13 -28.81 -21.61
N ALA A 44 -3.23 -29.54 -21.80
CA ALA A 44 -4.48 -28.98 -22.31
C ALA A 44 -5.06 -27.91 -21.37
N ILE A 45 -4.99 -28.11 -20.05
CA ILE A 45 -5.35 -27.08 -19.06
C ILE A 45 -4.44 -25.86 -19.21
N LYS A 46 -3.12 -26.06 -19.28
CA LYS A 46 -2.13 -24.98 -19.44
C LYS A 46 -2.48 -24.09 -20.63
N PHE A 47 -2.76 -24.68 -21.79
CA PHE A 47 -3.07 -23.91 -22.99
C PHE A 47 -4.45 -23.22 -22.92
N LYS A 48 -5.46 -23.90 -22.38
CA LYS A 48 -6.84 -23.42 -22.39
C LYS A 48 -7.07 -22.22 -21.47
N TYR A 49 -6.39 -22.18 -20.33
CA TYR A 49 -6.74 -21.25 -19.24
C TYR A 49 -5.76 -20.08 -19.05
N ASP A 50 -4.66 -20.02 -19.81
CA ASP A 50 -3.64 -18.97 -19.68
C ASP A 50 -4.24 -17.57 -19.82
N SER A 51 -4.88 -17.27 -20.95
CA SER A 51 -5.49 -15.95 -21.17
C SER A 51 -6.64 -15.62 -20.22
N TRP A 52 -7.41 -16.64 -19.79
CA TRP A 52 -8.49 -16.45 -18.84
C TRP A 52 -7.96 -16.08 -17.45
N TYR A 53 -6.89 -16.73 -17.01
CA TYR A 53 -6.21 -16.42 -15.75
C TYR A 53 -5.51 -15.07 -15.82
N GLY A 54 -4.82 -14.80 -16.93
CA GLY A 54 -4.16 -13.52 -17.22
C GLY A 54 -5.10 -12.33 -17.06
N ALA A 55 -6.37 -12.45 -17.44
CA ALA A 55 -7.36 -11.38 -17.24
C ALA A 55 -7.53 -10.95 -15.77
N TYR A 56 -7.40 -11.87 -14.80
CA TYR A 56 -7.45 -11.54 -13.37
C TYR A 56 -6.08 -11.07 -12.85
N TYR A 57 -5.02 -11.77 -13.24
CA TYR A 57 -3.68 -11.52 -12.77
C TYR A 57 -3.10 -10.20 -13.31
N ASP A 58 -3.20 -9.95 -14.62
CA ASP A 58 -2.57 -8.80 -15.29
C ASP A 58 -3.17 -7.48 -14.81
N GLU A 59 -4.47 -7.44 -14.54
CA GLU A 59 -5.12 -6.26 -13.98
C GLU A 59 -4.59 -5.97 -12.57
N LEU A 60 -4.52 -7.00 -11.72
CA LEU A 60 -4.03 -6.87 -10.36
C LEU A 60 -2.53 -6.50 -10.34
N LYS A 61 -1.73 -7.13 -11.19
CA LYS A 61 -0.31 -6.83 -11.37
C LYS A 61 -0.09 -5.38 -11.81
N THR A 62 -0.87 -4.91 -12.79
CA THR A 62 -0.84 -3.50 -13.21
C THR A 62 -1.19 -2.57 -12.06
N ILE A 63 -2.18 -2.92 -11.23
CA ILE A 63 -2.53 -2.11 -10.06
C ILE A 63 -1.37 -2.08 -9.08
N ALA A 64 -0.84 -3.24 -8.70
CA ALA A 64 0.22 -3.37 -7.70
C ALA A 64 1.48 -2.60 -8.11
N ASP A 65 1.91 -2.72 -9.37
CA ASP A 65 3.07 -2.02 -9.93
C ASP A 65 2.92 -0.51 -9.92
N ASN A 66 1.69 -0.02 -10.03
CA ASN A 66 1.41 1.41 -10.13
C ASN A 66 1.01 2.05 -8.80
N LEU A 67 0.80 1.28 -7.71
CA LEU A 67 0.40 1.86 -6.42
C LEU A 67 1.45 2.83 -5.89
N LEU A 68 2.69 2.36 -5.78
CA LEU A 68 3.79 3.17 -5.25
C LEU A 68 4.15 4.33 -6.19
N PRO A 69 4.41 4.12 -7.50
CA PRO A 69 4.72 5.22 -8.41
C PRO A 69 3.64 6.31 -8.46
N LYS A 70 2.36 5.93 -8.44
CA LYS A 70 1.27 6.92 -8.42
C LYS A 70 1.26 7.73 -7.12
N LYS A 71 1.50 7.09 -5.98
CA LYS A 71 1.60 7.80 -4.70
C LYS A 71 2.78 8.76 -4.65
N GLU A 72 3.94 8.33 -5.11
CA GLU A 72 5.13 9.20 -5.17
C GLU A 72 4.92 10.38 -6.12
N ALA A 73 4.33 10.15 -7.29
CA ALA A 73 3.98 11.22 -8.22
C ALA A 73 2.96 12.20 -7.63
N GLN A 74 1.89 11.70 -6.99
CA GLN A 74 0.88 12.54 -6.33
C GLN A 74 1.48 13.38 -5.21
N ARG A 75 2.40 12.81 -4.41
CA ARG A 75 3.11 13.54 -3.37
C ARG A 75 3.99 14.63 -3.97
N ALA A 76 4.82 14.29 -4.96
CA ALA A 76 5.71 15.25 -5.62
C ALA A 76 4.93 16.39 -6.29
N GLU A 77 3.84 16.08 -6.99
CA GLU A 77 2.97 17.08 -7.61
C GLU A 77 2.35 18.00 -6.56
N SER A 78 1.85 17.44 -5.45
CA SER A 78 1.27 18.21 -4.36
C SER A 78 2.31 19.11 -3.69
N GLU A 79 3.50 18.59 -3.41
CA GLU A 79 4.60 19.35 -2.81
C GLU A 79 5.04 20.52 -3.71
N VAL A 80 5.26 20.28 -5.00
CA VAL A 80 5.63 21.34 -5.96
C VAL A 80 4.53 22.39 -6.08
N LYS A 81 3.26 21.97 -6.16
CA LYS A 81 2.13 22.89 -6.24
C LYS A 81 2.04 23.79 -5.02
N LEU A 82 2.17 23.23 -3.81
CA LEU A 82 2.13 23.99 -2.57
C LEU A 82 3.35 24.92 -2.46
N LEU A 83 4.55 24.42 -2.76
CA LEU A 83 5.78 25.21 -2.69
C LEU A 83 5.85 26.32 -3.73
N THR A 84 5.03 26.31 -4.78
CA THR A 84 4.98 27.38 -5.78
C THR A 84 3.81 28.34 -5.57
N ASP A 85 2.92 28.06 -4.61
CA ASP A 85 1.79 28.92 -4.26
C ASP A 85 2.22 30.00 -3.24
N PRO A 86 2.23 31.30 -3.60
CA PRO A 86 2.71 32.35 -2.70
C PRO A 86 1.83 32.53 -1.46
N GLY A 87 0.53 32.26 -1.56
CA GLY A 87 -0.42 32.37 -0.46
C GLY A 87 -0.19 31.28 0.58
N TYR A 88 0.00 30.04 0.13
CA TYR A 88 0.41 28.92 0.96
C TYR A 88 1.75 29.19 1.63
N GLN A 89 2.77 29.63 0.88
CA GLN A 89 4.09 29.93 1.43
C GLN A 89 4.01 30.97 2.56
N ALA A 90 3.26 32.06 2.35
CA ALA A 90 3.07 33.09 3.36
C ALA A 90 2.32 32.55 4.60
N ALA A 91 1.26 31.77 4.40
CA ALA A 91 0.49 31.16 5.49
C ALA A 91 1.34 30.17 6.32
N LEU A 92 2.10 29.31 5.64
CA LEU A 92 3.00 28.36 6.29
C LEU A 92 4.10 29.08 7.06
N GLN A 93 4.74 30.11 6.48
CA GLN A 93 5.78 30.88 7.15
C GLN A 93 5.25 31.58 8.41
N ASN A 94 4.03 32.13 8.36
CA ASN A 94 3.40 32.73 9.54
C ASN A 94 3.08 31.66 10.59
N THR A 95 2.61 30.49 10.17
CA THR A 95 2.37 29.35 11.08
C THR A 95 3.67 28.92 11.76
N VAL A 96 4.76 28.73 11.01
CA VAL A 96 6.07 28.37 11.55
C VAL A 96 6.52 29.37 12.62
N LYS A 97 6.42 30.69 12.36
CA LYS A 97 6.75 31.73 13.35
C LYS A 97 5.92 31.66 14.63
N LEU A 98 4.64 31.26 14.53
CA LEU A 98 3.80 31.06 15.70
C LEU A 98 4.30 29.89 16.55
N PHE A 99 4.75 28.79 15.92
CA PHE A 99 5.33 27.65 16.60
C PHE A 99 6.69 27.99 17.23
N GLU A 100 7.55 28.73 16.52
CA GLU A 100 8.86 29.21 17.02
C GLU A 100 8.71 30.12 18.26
N SER A 101 7.60 30.87 18.37
CA SER A 101 7.39 31.78 19.50
C SER A 101 7.28 31.07 20.86
N GLY A 102 6.95 29.77 20.88
CA GLY A 102 6.71 29.00 22.10
C GLY A 102 5.51 29.46 22.94
N ALA A 103 4.80 30.50 22.53
CA ALA A 103 3.65 31.09 23.22
C ALA A 103 2.31 30.53 22.71
N LEU A 104 2.33 29.59 21.77
CA LEU A 104 1.14 29.02 21.16
C LEU A 104 0.39 28.13 22.17
N ALA A 105 -0.90 28.40 22.34
CA ALA A 105 -1.77 27.51 23.10
C ALA A 105 -1.85 26.14 22.42
N VAL A 106 -1.77 25.06 23.21
CA VAL A 106 -1.75 23.68 22.72
C VAL A 106 -2.95 23.37 21.82
N SER A 107 -4.16 23.82 22.18
CA SER A 107 -5.35 23.58 21.36
C SER A 107 -5.25 24.20 19.96
N THR A 108 -4.73 25.42 19.88
CA THR A 108 -4.54 26.12 18.60
C THR A 108 -3.43 25.47 17.79
N GLY A 109 -2.34 25.06 18.43
CA GLY A 109 -1.26 24.31 17.78
C GLY A 109 -1.73 22.99 17.20
N LYS A 110 -2.53 22.21 17.95
CA LYS A 110 -3.13 20.96 17.45
C LYS A 110 -4.02 21.19 16.23
N ALA A 111 -4.87 22.21 16.26
CA ALA A 111 -5.70 22.56 15.10
C ALA A 111 -4.88 22.96 13.85
N LEU A 112 -3.75 23.66 14.04
CA LEU A 112 -2.83 23.99 12.95
C LEU A 112 -2.10 22.74 12.42
N ILE A 113 -1.67 21.84 13.30
CA ILE A 113 -1.08 20.55 12.90
C ILE A 113 -2.11 19.73 12.10
N ASP A 114 -3.36 19.68 12.55
CA ASP A 114 -4.44 18.97 11.85
C ASP A 114 -4.73 19.55 10.47
N HIS A 115 -4.61 20.87 10.31
CA HIS A 115 -4.74 21.55 9.01
C HIS A 115 -3.68 21.06 8.01
N TYR A 116 -2.44 20.84 8.48
CA TYR A 116 -1.31 20.38 7.67
C TYR A 116 -1.08 18.86 7.72
N LYS A 117 -2.00 18.05 8.28
CA LYS A 117 -1.77 16.62 8.57
C LYS A 117 -1.36 15.74 7.38
N ASN A 118 -1.68 16.17 6.15
CA ASN A 118 -1.35 15.47 4.91
C ASN A 118 -0.15 16.09 4.17
N ASP A 119 0.50 17.09 4.78
CA ASP A 119 1.60 17.86 4.21
C ASP A 119 2.85 17.66 5.05
N TYR A 120 3.61 16.62 4.71
CA TYR A 120 4.80 16.24 5.46
C TYR A 120 5.89 17.32 5.46
N THR A 121 5.97 18.14 4.40
CA THR A 121 6.93 19.25 4.35
C THR A 121 6.56 20.30 5.39
N ALA A 122 5.29 20.70 5.44
CA ALA A 122 4.80 21.62 6.48
C ALA A 122 5.01 21.02 7.88
N LEU A 123 4.60 19.78 8.12
CA LEU A 123 4.74 19.12 9.42
C LEU A 123 6.20 19.01 9.88
N SER A 124 7.14 18.75 8.96
CA SER A 124 8.57 18.72 9.24
C SER A 124 9.08 20.10 9.68
N LEU A 125 8.67 21.16 8.99
CA LEU A 125 9.00 22.54 9.38
C LEU A 125 8.41 22.91 10.75
N LEU A 126 7.16 22.53 11.03
CA LEU A 126 6.53 22.74 12.33
C LEU A 126 7.26 21.97 13.44
N ARG A 127 7.66 20.72 13.22
CA ARG A 127 8.41 19.93 14.20
C ARG A 127 9.78 20.56 14.49
N ASN A 128 10.47 21.04 13.46
CA ASN A 128 11.75 21.74 13.63
C ASN A 128 11.57 23.05 14.43
N ALA A 129 10.54 23.83 14.13
CA ALA A 129 10.20 25.06 14.86
C ALA A 129 9.95 24.84 16.35
N LEU A 130 9.46 23.66 16.72
CA LEU A 130 9.22 23.29 18.12
C LEU A 130 10.47 22.81 18.86
N GLY A 131 11.60 22.62 18.19
CA GLY A 131 12.79 22.01 18.82
C GLY A 131 12.73 20.49 18.87
N ASP A 132 12.13 19.88 17.84
CA ASP A 132 11.92 18.44 17.75
C ASP A 132 11.10 17.89 18.94
N ILE A 133 11.11 16.57 19.16
CA ILE A 133 10.33 15.90 20.21
C ILE A 133 10.58 16.43 21.64
N PHE A 134 11.65 17.19 21.86
CA PHE A 134 12.04 17.73 23.16
C PHE A 134 11.51 19.14 23.42
N GLY A 135 10.87 19.79 22.44
CA GLY A 135 10.17 21.05 22.65
C GLY A 135 11.06 22.24 23.03
N ASN A 136 12.38 22.17 22.80
CA ASN A 136 13.37 23.14 23.31
C ASN A 136 13.22 23.46 24.82
N GLY A 137 12.76 22.49 25.63
CA GLY A 137 12.52 22.68 27.07
C GLY A 137 11.20 23.40 27.43
N ASN A 138 10.32 23.66 26.45
CA ASN A 138 8.97 24.17 26.68
C ASN A 138 7.95 23.01 26.68
N PRO A 139 7.17 22.82 27.77
CA PRO A 139 6.19 21.73 27.85
C PRO A 139 5.10 21.75 26.76
N ASN A 140 4.59 22.92 26.40
CA ASN A 140 3.59 23.05 25.34
C ASN A 140 4.20 22.69 23.98
N SER A 141 5.43 23.13 23.73
CA SER A 141 6.13 22.80 22.48
C SER A 141 6.43 21.31 22.37
N ALA A 142 6.82 20.67 23.47
CA ALA A 142 7.04 19.22 23.52
C ALA A 142 5.74 18.45 23.25
N GLU A 143 4.61 18.86 23.87
CA GLU A 143 3.31 18.24 23.62
C GLU A 143 2.89 18.38 22.14
N LEU A 144 3.06 19.57 21.56
CA LEU A 144 2.76 19.79 20.14
C LEU A 144 3.67 18.98 19.23
N ALA A 145 4.97 18.87 19.53
CA ALA A 145 5.92 18.13 18.71
C ALA A 145 5.61 16.63 18.70
N GLN A 146 5.16 16.10 19.84
CA GLN A 146 4.69 14.71 19.98
C GLN A 146 3.34 14.46 19.30
N TYR A 147 2.52 15.51 19.12
CA TYR A 147 1.25 15.40 18.40
C TYR A 147 1.43 15.36 16.88
N ILE A 148 2.52 15.90 16.34
CA ILE A 148 2.80 15.83 14.90
C ILE A 148 2.99 14.35 14.52
N PRO A 149 2.26 13.82 13.51
CA PRO A 149 2.39 12.43 13.10
C PRO A 149 3.79 12.14 12.54
N ALA A 150 4.26 10.90 12.69
CA ALA A 150 5.54 10.50 12.09
C ALA A 150 5.41 10.42 10.56
N ASP A 151 6.53 10.64 9.85
CA ASP A 151 6.57 10.39 8.41
C ASP A 151 6.65 8.87 8.17
N ASN A 152 5.52 8.29 7.78
CA ASN A 152 5.42 6.87 7.50
C ASN A 152 5.74 6.51 6.04
N SER A 153 6.20 7.46 5.23
CA SER A 153 6.38 7.22 3.79
C SER A 153 7.33 6.07 3.47
N ASN A 154 8.41 5.89 4.25
CA ASN A 154 9.29 4.73 4.11
C ASN A 154 8.57 3.41 4.45
N ARG A 155 7.71 3.41 5.48
CA ARG A 155 6.88 2.24 5.82
C ARG A 155 5.85 1.97 4.73
N THR A 156 5.20 2.99 4.19
CA THR A 156 4.30 2.86 3.03
C THR A 156 5.03 2.26 1.84
N LYS A 157 6.23 2.76 1.48
CA LYS A 157 7.06 2.21 0.40
C LYS A 157 7.35 0.73 0.59
N ASP A 158 7.82 0.35 1.78
CA ASP A 158 8.13 -1.04 2.11
C ASP A 158 6.89 -1.95 2.00
N LEU A 159 5.76 -1.53 2.59
CA LEU A 159 4.51 -2.28 2.55
C LEU A 159 3.95 -2.44 1.12
N LEU A 160 4.01 -1.39 0.30
CA LEU A 160 3.55 -1.46 -1.10
C LEU A 160 4.47 -2.32 -1.97
N ASN A 161 5.79 -2.25 -1.75
CA ASN A 161 6.74 -3.14 -2.43
C ASN A 161 6.54 -4.60 -2.04
N LYS A 162 6.28 -4.88 -0.76
CA LYS A 162 5.94 -6.22 -0.28
C LYS A 162 4.66 -6.74 -0.93
N PHE A 163 3.65 -5.90 -1.06
CA PHE A 163 2.41 -6.26 -1.76
C PHE A 163 2.67 -6.55 -3.25
N ALA A 164 3.41 -5.68 -3.95
CA ALA A 164 3.75 -5.89 -5.36
C ALA A 164 4.54 -7.19 -5.57
N GLY A 165 5.56 -7.45 -4.74
CA GLY A 165 6.32 -8.70 -4.79
C GLY A 165 5.48 -9.93 -4.45
N ALA A 166 4.47 -9.81 -3.58
CA ALA A 166 3.53 -10.89 -3.34
C ALA A 166 2.64 -11.18 -4.56
N VAL A 167 2.22 -10.14 -5.29
CA VAL A 167 1.44 -10.29 -6.52
C VAL A 167 2.29 -10.96 -7.62
N ASP A 168 3.58 -10.64 -7.74
CA ASP A 168 4.49 -11.27 -8.74
C ASP A 168 4.51 -12.79 -8.67
N GLU A 169 4.36 -13.33 -7.47
CA GLU A 169 4.38 -14.77 -7.19
C GLU A 169 3.04 -15.46 -7.52
N LEU A 170 2.00 -14.71 -7.89
CA LEU A 170 0.68 -15.22 -8.27
C LEU A 170 0.52 -15.41 -9.78
N ASN A 171 1.61 -15.37 -10.56
CA ASN A 171 1.55 -15.53 -12.01
C ASN A 171 1.12 -16.95 -12.44
N TYR A 172 0.60 -17.06 -13.66
CA TYR A 172 0.05 -18.31 -14.20
C TYR A 172 1.06 -19.46 -14.20
N LYS A 173 2.32 -19.18 -14.58
CA LYS A 173 3.38 -20.19 -14.60
C LYS A 173 3.58 -20.80 -13.21
N ARG A 174 3.66 -19.97 -12.17
CA ARG A 174 3.82 -20.44 -10.79
C ARG A 174 2.62 -21.25 -10.32
N LEU A 175 1.40 -20.84 -10.68
CA LEU A 175 0.18 -21.59 -10.38
C LEU A 175 0.20 -22.99 -11.00
N MET A 176 0.67 -23.13 -12.23
CA MET A 176 0.75 -24.43 -12.91
C MET A 176 1.88 -25.33 -12.37
N GLU A 177 2.90 -24.76 -11.74
CA GLU A 177 4.02 -25.49 -11.14
C GLU A 177 3.76 -25.89 -9.69
N ASP A 178 3.17 -24.99 -8.90
CA ASP A 178 3.01 -25.13 -7.45
C ASP A 178 1.70 -24.44 -6.98
N PRO A 179 0.54 -25.08 -7.20
CA PRO A 179 -0.75 -24.48 -6.90
C PRO A 179 -0.94 -24.18 -5.41
N GLU A 180 -0.39 -25.01 -4.54
CA GLU A 180 -0.52 -24.88 -3.09
C GLU A 180 0.26 -23.66 -2.57
N PHE A 181 1.48 -23.44 -3.08
CA PHE A 181 2.21 -22.20 -2.80
C PHE A 181 1.42 -20.96 -3.22
N VAL A 182 0.83 -20.96 -4.42
CA VAL A 182 0.08 -19.81 -4.92
C VAL A 182 -1.19 -19.55 -4.10
N LYS A 183 -1.89 -20.60 -3.66
CA LYS A 183 -3.03 -20.51 -2.73
C LYS A 183 -2.63 -19.84 -1.41
N GLN A 184 -1.59 -20.34 -0.77
CA GLN A 184 -1.09 -19.76 0.48
C GLN A 184 -0.65 -18.31 0.29
N ARG A 185 -0.05 -18.00 -0.86
CA ARG A 185 0.41 -16.66 -1.17
C ARG A 185 -0.73 -15.67 -1.38
N VAL A 186 -1.79 -16.06 -2.10
CA VAL A 186 -2.95 -15.17 -2.31
C VAL A 186 -3.70 -14.92 -0.99
N ASP A 187 -3.81 -15.92 -0.12
CA ASP A 187 -4.40 -15.78 1.21
C ASP A 187 -3.58 -14.86 2.11
N GLY A 188 -2.26 -15.02 2.10
CA GLY A 188 -1.34 -14.15 2.82
C GLY A 188 -1.42 -12.69 2.34
N ALA A 189 -1.54 -12.47 1.04
CA ALA A 189 -1.68 -11.14 0.47
C ALA A 189 -3.05 -10.50 0.79
N ILE A 190 -4.13 -11.27 0.82
CA ILE A 190 -5.45 -10.80 1.27
C ILE A 190 -5.40 -10.43 2.76
N THR A 191 -4.86 -11.31 3.61
CA THR A 191 -4.71 -11.06 5.05
C THR A 191 -3.86 -9.81 5.31
N PHE A 192 -2.77 -9.64 4.55
CA PHE A 192 -1.94 -8.43 4.59
C PHE A 192 -2.76 -7.19 4.28
N LEU A 193 -3.57 -7.22 3.21
CA LEU A 193 -4.45 -6.10 2.91
C LEU A 193 -5.44 -5.90 4.06
N GLU A 194 -6.16 -6.92 4.53
CA GLU A 194 -7.17 -6.77 5.58
C GLU A 194 -6.62 -6.30 6.94
N SER A 195 -5.31 -6.40 7.17
CA SER A 195 -4.65 -5.89 8.37
C SER A 195 -4.79 -4.37 8.56
N ASP A 196 -4.42 -3.91 9.75
CA ASP A 196 -4.32 -2.50 10.13
C ASP A 196 -2.99 -1.85 9.72
N TYR A 197 -2.14 -2.51 8.92
CA TYR A 197 -0.88 -1.92 8.46
C TYR A 197 -1.09 -0.77 7.46
N LEU A 198 -2.15 -0.84 6.66
CA LEU A 198 -2.47 0.13 5.61
C LEU A 198 -3.90 0.66 5.82
N ASP A 199 -4.09 1.96 5.66
CA ASP A 199 -5.41 2.58 5.64
C ASP A 199 -6.14 2.36 4.31
N ASP A 200 -7.36 2.88 4.19
CA ASP A 200 -8.16 2.76 2.97
C ASP A 200 -7.53 3.40 1.73
N ASN A 201 -6.60 4.34 1.92
CA ASN A 201 -5.84 5.00 0.87
C ASN A 201 -4.52 4.29 0.56
N MET A 202 -4.24 3.15 1.20
CA MET A 202 -2.99 2.40 1.10
C MET A 202 -1.77 3.16 1.66
N ASP A 203 -1.98 3.98 2.69
CA ASP A 203 -0.93 4.62 3.49
C ASP A 203 -0.70 3.86 4.79
N ALA A 204 0.56 3.77 5.24
CA ALA A 204 0.90 3.07 6.45
C ALA A 204 0.31 3.74 7.69
N ILE A 205 -0.36 2.94 8.52
CA ILE A 205 -0.85 3.34 9.84
C ILE A 205 0.27 3.06 10.86
N LEU A 206 0.42 3.94 11.86
CA LEU A 206 1.39 3.77 12.96
C LEU A 206 0.95 2.67 13.92
#